data_AF-A0AAX3MGT3-F1
#
_entry.id   AF-A0AAX3MGT3-F1
#
_cell.length_a   1.000
_cell.length_b   1.000
_cell.length_c   1.000
_cell.angle_alpha   90.00
_cell.angle_beta   90.00
_cell.angle_gamma   90.00
#
_symmetry.space_group_name_H-M   'P 1'
#
loop_
_entity.id
_entity.type
_entity.pdbx_description
1 polymer ?
#
loop_
_entity_poly.entity_id
_entity_poly.type
_entity_poly.pdbx_seq_one_letter_code
_entity_poly.pdbx_strand_id
1 'polypeptide(L)'
;MANQLYNQCRVYCAPWRLDALNLNDIIDQWIDDGLLPPLIHTFLPYRDDAGASSEEDIFVNDVANMDNSVGVVGYFDGGTYDSGCAWEVGYAWALGMPVHLITTDFLLWAAGNSTEFYPISKLTNYVANVVSVSDSDVSISNYREQTNDIIKRALQIFQQNLIADFGTAITPAVPITSLPIEYDYYLDPNFMYTEPSRGLLEKIKDAISSAGKTFIVGDNMNDIATDIDNLRKSRQAIFYSDTFEPNVDTGIMNGIAYALGQQSIIYCSKQQKYQSALATDYLNLMITWSSTVAHSFAELEVLIGNTKL
;
A
#
# COMPACT_ATOMS: atom_id res chain seq x y z
N MET A 1 8.07 -24.37 -2.28
CA MET A 1 6.85 -23.73 -2.82
C MET A 1 6.42 -22.73 -1.77
N ALA A 2 6.09 -21.50 -2.16
CA ALA A 2 5.55 -20.48 -1.26
C ALA A 2 4.34 -21.05 -0.51
N ASN A 3 4.30 -20.84 0.80
CA ASN A 3 3.26 -21.36 1.70
C ASN A 3 3.19 -20.57 3.01
N GLN A 4 3.59 -19.30 2.96
CA GLN A 4 3.53 -18.36 4.08
C GLN A 4 2.68 -17.15 3.69
N LEU A 5 2.05 -16.52 4.69
CA LEU A 5 1.43 -15.21 4.52
C LEU A 5 2.39 -14.13 4.96
N TYR A 6 2.48 -13.04 4.19
CA TYR A 6 3.24 -11.87 4.58
C TYR A 6 2.36 -10.96 5.43
N ASN A 7 2.74 -10.71 6.68
CA ASN A 7 2.00 -9.84 7.60
C ASN A 7 2.63 -8.44 7.59
N GLN A 8 1.96 -7.50 6.93
CA GLN A 8 2.37 -6.10 6.95
C GLN A 8 1.98 -5.44 8.28
N CYS A 9 2.87 -4.58 8.77
CA CYS A 9 2.72 -3.89 10.03
C CYS A 9 3.16 -2.44 9.92
N ARG A 10 2.28 -1.56 10.40
CA ARG A 10 2.63 -0.17 10.67
C ARG A 10 3.59 -0.07 11.86
N VAL A 11 4.85 0.28 11.64
CA VAL A 11 5.90 0.18 12.70
C VAL A 11 6.15 1.48 13.51
N TYR A 12 5.42 2.58 13.26
CA TYR A 12 5.82 3.89 13.81
C TYR A 12 5.68 4.04 15.34
N CYS A 13 4.82 3.27 16.01
CA CYS A 13 4.74 3.30 17.47
C CYS A 13 4.54 1.91 18.09
N ALA A 14 4.95 1.76 19.35
CA ALA A 14 4.97 0.47 20.04
C ALA A 14 3.61 -0.26 20.08
N PRO A 15 2.45 0.41 20.28
CA PRO A 15 1.14 -0.23 20.18
C PRO A 15 0.91 -0.95 18.85
N TRP A 16 1.22 -0.31 17.72
CA TRP A 16 0.99 -0.89 16.39
C TRP A 16 1.85 -2.13 16.11
N ARG A 17 3.07 -2.18 16.67
CA ARG A 17 3.92 -3.38 16.65
C ARG A 17 3.29 -4.52 17.44
N LEU A 18 2.69 -4.23 18.59
CA LEU A 18 2.01 -5.23 19.41
C LEU A 18 0.77 -5.76 18.71
N ASP A 19 0.00 -4.90 18.04
CA ASP A 19 -1.21 -5.32 17.31
C ASP A 19 -0.86 -6.27 16.15
N ALA A 20 0.22 -5.98 15.40
CA ALA A 20 0.66 -6.88 14.34
C ALA A 20 1.28 -8.19 14.87
N LEU A 21 2.03 -8.15 15.98
CA LEU A 21 2.51 -9.35 16.66
C LEU A 21 1.33 -10.22 17.12
N ASN A 22 0.32 -9.61 17.74
CA ASN A 22 -0.88 -10.32 18.17
C ASN A 22 -1.61 -10.94 16.97
N LEU A 23 -1.74 -10.21 15.85
CA LEU A 23 -2.35 -10.76 14.63
C LEU A 23 -1.57 -11.97 14.11
N ASN A 24 -0.25 -11.84 14.08
CA ASN A 24 0.66 -12.88 13.64
C ASN A 24 0.47 -14.15 14.49
N ASP A 25 0.55 -14.02 15.82
CA ASP A 25 0.36 -15.13 16.77
C ASP A 25 -1.04 -15.78 16.62
N ILE A 26 -2.08 -14.98 16.39
CA ILE A 26 -3.45 -15.48 16.17
C ILE A 26 -3.54 -16.31 14.89
N ILE A 27 -2.95 -15.84 13.79
CA ILE A 27 -2.98 -16.56 12.50
C ILE A 27 -2.13 -17.82 12.58
N ASP A 28 -0.93 -17.75 13.18
CA ASP A 28 -0.09 -18.92 13.41
C ASP A 28 -0.82 -19.98 14.24
N GLN A 29 -1.59 -19.57 15.26
CA GLN A 29 -2.46 -20.49 16.00
C GLN A 29 -3.54 -21.12 15.12
N TRP A 30 -4.14 -20.37 14.19
CA TRP A 30 -5.12 -20.95 13.24
C TRP A 30 -4.48 -21.94 12.26
N ILE A 31 -3.22 -21.70 11.87
CA ILE A 31 -2.43 -22.65 11.06
C ILE A 31 -2.19 -23.93 11.87
N ASP A 32 -1.74 -23.81 13.12
CA ASP A 32 -1.48 -24.94 14.03
C ASP A 32 -2.75 -25.75 14.34
N ASP A 33 -3.90 -25.08 14.45
CA ASP A 33 -5.21 -25.70 14.63
C ASP A 33 -5.72 -26.42 13.35
N GLY A 34 -4.99 -26.31 12.23
CA GLY A 34 -5.30 -26.95 10.95
C GLY A 34 -6.41 -26.27 10.16
N LEU A 35 -6.72 -25.00 10.46
CA LEU A 35 -7.75 -24.23 9.75
C LEU A 35 -7.29 -23.75 8.37
N LEU A 36 -5.98 -23.59 8.19
CA LEU A 36 -5.34 -23.10 6.97
C LEU A 36 -4.27 -24.11 6.49
N PRO A 37 -4.65 -25.36 6.17
CA PRO A 37 -3.71 -26.49 6.01
C PRO A 37 -2.61 -26.35 4.95
N PRO A 38 -2.71 -25.53 3.89
CA PRO A 38 -1.61 -25.29 2.96
C PRO A 38 -0.52 -24.37 3.52
N LEU A 39 -0.80 -23.61 4.58
CA LEU A 39 0.13 -22.65 5.17
C LEU A 39 1.01 -23.32 6.24
N ILE A 40 2.20 -22.76 6.46
CA ILE A 40 3.14 -23.25 7.49
C ILE A 40 3.48 -22.25 8.59
N HIS A 41 3.40 -20.96 8.29
CA HIS A 41 3.59 -19.85 9.23
C HIS A 41 3.22 -18.54 8.53
N THR A 42 3.17 -17.46 9.30
CA THR A 42 3.16 -16.08 8.83
C THR A 42 4.56 -15.47 8.93
N PHE A 43 4.95 -14.67 7.95
CA PHE A 43 6.18 -13.88 7.96
C PHE A 43 5.86 -12.46 8.44
N LEU A 44 6.65 -11.92 9.37
CA LEU A 44 6.54 -10.55 9.87
C LEU A 44 7.92 -9.87 9.77
N PRO A 45 8.09 -8.87 8.89
CA PRO A 45 9.41 -8.28 8.57
C PRO A 45 10.25 -7.92 9.79
N TYR A 46 9.66 -7.17 10.75
CA TYR A 46 10.38 -6.72 11.94
C TYR A 46 10.78 -7.88 12.90
N ARG A 47 10.05 -9.00 12.90
CA ARG A 47 10.36 -10.17 13.74
C ARG A 47 11.38 -11.08 13.06
N ASP A 48 11.19 -11.32 11.76
CA ASP A 48 11.86 -12.41 11.04
C ASP A 48 13.08 -11.93 10.24
N ASP A 49 13.17 -10.63 9.92
CA ASP A 49 14.30 -10.02 9.20
C ASP A 49 15.08 -9.01 10.05
N ALA A 50 15.36 -9.36 11.31
CA ALA A 50 16.12 -8.51 12.23
C ALA A 50 17.63 -8.40 11.92
N GLY A 51 18.08 -8.82 10.72
CA GLY A 51 19.49 -8.96 10.34
C GLY A 51 20.01 -7.98 9.28
N ALA A 52 19.14 -7.16 8.70
CA ALA A 52 19.51 -6.24 7.63
C ALA A 52 20.52 -5.17 8.08
N SER A 53 21.47 -4.83 7.20
CA SER A 53 22.56 -3.89 7.50
C SER A 53 22.30 -2.47 6.98
N SER A 54 21.30 -2.31 6.13
CA SER A 54 20.86 -1.05 5.53
C SER A 54 19.38 -1.09 5.17
N GLU A 55 18.77 0.07 4.90
CA GLU A 55 17.37 0.12 4.44
C GLU A 55 17.17 -0.47 3.03
N GLU A 56 18.20 -0.43 2.18
CA GLU A 56 18.20 -1.12 0.88
C GLU A 56 18.13 -2.64 1.07
N ASP A 57 18.90 -3.19 2.01
CA ASP A 57 18.85 -4.62 2.33
C ASP A 57 17.45 -5.02 2.84
N ILE A 58 16.83 -4.17 3.68
CA ILE A 58 15.44 -4.39 4.16
C ILE A 58 14.49 -4.44 2.97
N PHE A 59 14.55 -3.45 2.07
CA PHE A 59 13.69 -3.43 0.89
C PHE A 59 13.85 -4.69 0.03
N VAL A 60 15.09 -5.08 -0.27
CA VAL A 60 15.39 -6.27 -1.10
C VAL A 60 14.88 -7.54 -0.42
N ASN A 61 15.06 -7.66 0.89
CA ASN A 61 14.57 -8.80 1.65
C ASN A 61 13.04 -8.83 1.71
N ASP A 62 12.38 -7.70 1.96
CA ASP A 62 10.92 -7.60 2.01
C ASP A 62 10.31 -8.01 0.68
N VAL A 63 10.82 -7.50 -0.45
CA VAL A 63 10.38 -7.93 -1.79
C VAL A 63 10.59 -9.43 -2.01
N ALA A 64 11.77 -9.96 -1.64
CA ALA A 64 12.05 -11.39 -1.79
C ALA A 64 11.13 -12.26 -0.91
N ASN A 65 10.76 -11.79 0.29
CA ASN A 65 9.84 -12.49 1.17
C ASN A 65 8.40 -12.41 0.65
N MET A 66 8.00 -11.28 0.08
CA MET A 66 6.71 -11.14 -0.62
C MET A 66 6.62 -12.08 -1.82
N ASP A 67 7.66 -12.18 -2.65
CA ASP A 67 7.74 -13.12 -3.79
C ASP A 67 7.63 -14.59 -3.35
N ASN A 68 8.03 -14.88 -2.11
CA ASN A 68 7.94 -16.21 -1.50
C ASN A 68 6.68 -16.42 -0.64
N SER A 69 5.74 -15.47 -0.68
CA SER A 69 4.46 -15.53 0.04
C SER A 69 3.31 -15.91 -0.88
N VAL A 70 2.17 -16.30 -0.30
CA VAL A 70 0.96 -16.69 -1.04
C VAL A 70 -0.21 -15.72 -0.84
N GLY A 71 0.00 -14.68 -0.04
CA GLY A 71 -0.99 -13.68 0.32
C GLY A 71 -0.39 -12.66 1.28
N VAL A 72 -1.07 -11.52 1.39
CA VAL A 72 -0.74 -10.46 2.36
C VAL A 72 -1.87 -10.34 3.37
N VAL A 73 -1.50 -10.19 4.63
CA VAL A 73 -2.40 -9.86 5.75
C VAL A 73 -1.91 -8.61 6.47
N GLY A 74 -2.79 -7.90 7.16
CA GLY A 74 -2.31 -6.95 8.18
C GLY A 74 -3.34 -5.96 8.71
N TYR A 75 -2.88 -5.10 9.61
CA TYR A 75 -3.70 -4.11 10.33
C TYR A 75 -3.57 -2.71 9.71
N PHE A 76 -4.70 -2.15 9.31
CA PHE A 76 -4.81 -0.78 8.78
C PHE A 76 -5.64 0.08 9.74
N ASP A 77 -5.05 0.43 10.88
CA ASP A 77 -5.67 1.32 11.87
C ASP A 77 -4.95 2.69 11.96
N GLY A 78 -5.71 3.70 12.36
CA GLY A 78 -5.25 5.07 12.58
C GLY A 78 -5.61 6.05 11.47
N GLY A 79 -5.46 7.33 11.78
CA GLY A 79 -5.83 8.44 10.89
C GLY A 79 -4.92 8.66 9.67
N THR A 80 -3.89 7.86 9.47
CA THR A 80 -3.13 7.74 8.20
C THR A 80 -2.60 6.31 8.12
N TYR A 81 -2.53 5.70 6.96
CA TYR A 81 -1.92 4.38 6.80
C TYR A 81 -0.44 4.52 6.46
N ASP A 82 0.37 3.49 6.77
CA ASP A 82 1.78 3.47 6.38
C ASP A 82 1.91 3.35 4.86
N SER A 83 2.67 4.24 4.24
CA SER A 83 2.85 4.27 2.78
C SER A 83 3.64 3.05 2.27
N GLY A 84 4.51 2.46 3.09
CA GLY A 84 5.21 1.21 2.78
C GLY A 84 4.29 -0.01 2.81
N CYS A 85 3.47 -0.14 3.85
CA CYS A 85 2.44 -1.17 3.92
C CYS A 85 1.46 -1.05 2.74
N ALA A 86 1.12 0.17 2.34
CA ALA A 86 0.28 0.43 1.16
C ALA A 86 0.97 -0.02 -0.13
N TRP A 87 2.28 0.21 -0.25
CA TRP A 87 3.11 -0.29 -1.35
C TRP A 87 3.08 -1.81 -1.44
N GLU A 88 3.26 -2.51 -0.31
CA GLU A 88 3.21 -3.97 -0.24
C GLU A 88 1.83 -4.51 -0.66
N VAL A 89 0.75 -3.85 -0.24
CA VAL A 89 -0.61 -4.18 -0.69
C VAL A 89 -0.74 -4.08 -2.21
N GLY A 90 -0.27 -2.98 -2.81
CA GLY A 90 -0.29 -2.79 -4.26
C GLY A 90 0.54 -3.80 -5.02
N TYR A 91 1.75 -4.08 -4.53
CA TYR A 91 2.65 -5.08 -5.11
C TYR A 91 2.03 -6.48 -5.08
N ALA A 92 1.48 -6.89 -3.93
CA ALA A 92 0.85 -8.19 -3.77
C ALA A 92 -0.37 -8.38 -4.67
N TRP A 93 -1.24 -7.36 -4.73
CA TRP A 93 -2.40 -7.40 -5.60
C TRP A 93 -2.00 -7.51 -7.08
N ALA A 94 -0.97 -6.77 -7.51
CA ALA A 94 -0.47 -6.83 -8.87
C ALA A 94 0.16 -8.20 -9.22
N LEU A 95 0.74 -8.90 -8.24
CA LEU A 95 1.19 -10.29 -8.41
C LEU A 95 0.03 -11.29 -8.43
N GLY A 96 -1.22 -10.85 -8.21
CA GLY A 96 -2.40 -11.70 -8.15
C GLY A 96 -2.53 -12.45 -6.83
N MET A 97 -1.85 -11.99 -5.78
CA MET A 97 -1.96 -12.56 -4.44
C MET A 97 -3.20 -11.99 -3.74
N PRO A 98 -3.96 -12.82 -2.99
CA PRO A 98 -5.02 -12.32 -2.11
C PRO A 98 -4.44 -11.41 -1.02
N VAL A 99 -5.11 -10.28 -0.79
CA VAL A 99 -4.77 -9.31 0.25
C VAL A 99 -5.95 -9.21 1.21
N HIS A 100 -5.70 -9.46 2.50
CA HIS A 100 -6.72 -9.37 3.55
C HIS A 100 -6.29 -8.34 4.60
N LEU A 101 -7.12 -7.34 4.85
CA LEU A 101 -6.81 -6.28 5.81
C LEU A 101 -7.87 -6.24 6.91
N ILE A 102 -7.44 -5.94 8.14
CA ILE A 102 -8.35 -5.62 9.24
C ILE A 102 -8.20 -4.13 9.56
N THR A 103 -9.33 -3.46 9.72
CA THR A 103 -9.42 -2.19 10.41
C THR A 103 -10.45 -2.29 11.54
N THR A 104 -10.04 -1.88 12.73
CA THR A 104 -10.90 -1.77 13.92
C THR A 104 -11.13 -0.32 14.32
N ASP A 105 -10.64 0.63 13.51
CA ASP A 105 -10.81 2.05 13.73
C ASP A 105 -12.26 2.49 13.45
N PHE A 106 -12.70 3.54 14.15
CA PHE A 106 -14.00 4.18 13.97
C PHE A 106 -13.93 5.35 12.98
N LEU A 107 -12.75 5.65 12.45
CA LEU A 107 -12.56 6.72 11.48
C LEU A 107 -13.23 6.37 10.15
N LEU A 108 -14.06 7.31 9.68
CA LEU A 108 -14.66 7.24 8.37
C LEU A 108 -14.15 8.39 7.51
N TRP A 109 -13.90 8.08 6.25
CA TRP A 109 -13.33 8.96 5.25
C TRP A 109 -14.38 9.32 4.20
N ALA A 110 -14.25 10.50 3.60
CA ALA A 110 -15.04 10.93 2.45
C ALA A 110 -14.17 11.81 1.55
N ALA A 111 -14.37 11.74 0.23
CA ALA A 111 -13.66 12.56 -0.74
C ALA A 111 -14.53 13.71 -1.24
N GLY A 112 -13.98 14.94 -1.22
CA GLY A 112 -14.66 16.13 -1.72
C GLY A 112 -16.02 16.38 -1.08
N ASN A 113 -17.07 16.47 -1.90
CA ASN A 113 -18.46 16.68 -1.46
C ASN A 113 -19.25 15.36 -1.36
N SER A 114 -18.57 14.21 -1.25
CA SER A 114 -19.23 12.91 -1.12
C SER A 114 -20.12 12.85 0.13
N THR A 115 -21.33 12.31 -0.03
CA THR A 115 -22.20 11.91 1.10
C THR A 115 -21.91 10.49 1.57
N GLU A 116 -21.09 9.75 0.83
CA GLU A 116 -20.63 8.41 1.16
C GLU A 116 -19.40 8.50 2.07
N PHE A 117 -19.47 7.80 3.18
CA PHE A 117 -18.38 7.63 4.14
C PHE A 117 -17.88 6.19 4.07
N TYR A 118 -16.57 6.01 4.06
CA TYR A 118 -15.93 4.70 3.93
C TYR A 118 -14.83 4.53 4.97
N PRO A 119 -14.64 3.32 5.54
CA PRO A 119 -13.63 3.08 6.57
C PRO A 119 -12.20 3.13 6.03
N ILE A 120 -12.04 3.00 4.71
CA ILE A 120 -10.75 2.94 4.01
C ILE A 120 -10.92 3.42 2.56
N SER A 121 -9.85 3.88 1.91
CA SER A 121 -9.93 4.42 0.55
C SER A 121 -10.55 3.45 -0.45
N LYS A 122 -11.19 4.00 -1.50
CA LYS A 122 -11.84 3.20 -2.55
C LYS A 122 -10.84 2.30 -3.27
N LEU A 123 -9.62 2.77 -3.51
CA LEU A 123 -8.55 1.96 -4.09
C LEU A 123 -8.17 0.79 -3.16
N THR A 124 -7.97 1.05 -1.86
CA THR A 124 -7.64 -0.04 -0.93
C THR A 124 -8.75 -1.09 -0.85
N ASN A 125 -10.02 -0.67 -0.80
CA ASN A 125 -11.17 -1.57 -0.87
C ASN A 125 -11.27 -2.37 -2.19
N TYR A 126 -10.70 -1.85 -3.27
CA TYR A 126 -10.67 -2.55 -4.56
C TYR A 126 -9.58 -3.62 -4.61
N VAL A 127 -8.42 -3.35 -4.00
CA VAL A 127 -7.25 -4.24 -4.05
C VAL A 127 -7.14 -5.21 -2.87
N ALA A 128 -8.00 -5.09 -1.87
CA ALA A 128 -7.98 -5.94 -0.68
C ALA A 128 -9.37 -6.32 -0.17
N ASN A 129 -9.47 -7.49 0.45
CA ASN A 129 -10.62 -7.88 1.25
C ASN A 129 -10.49 -7.25 2.65
N VAL A 130 -11.16 -6.11 2.84
CA VAL A 130 -11.07 -5.32 4.07
C VAL A 130 -12.19 -5.71 5.05
N VAL A 131 -11.80 -6.12 6.24
CA VAL A 131 -12.70 -6.33 7.38
C VAL A 131 -12.75 -5.07 8.20
N SER A 132 -13.93 -4.43 8.25
CA SER A 132 -14.22 -3.27 9.07
C SER A 132 -15.50 -3.51 9.87
N VAL A 133 -15.43 -3.38 11.20
CA VAL A 133 -16.59 -3.54 12.10
C VAL A 133 -16.82 -2.23 12.85
N SER A 134 -17.79 -1.43 12.39
CA SER A 134 -18.05 -0.08 12.91
C SER A 134 -19.00 -0.01 14.10
N ASP A 135 -19.88 -1.01 14.25
CA ASP A 135 -21.00 -0.91 15.17
C ASP A 135 -20.63 -1.49 16.54
N SER A 136 -20.58 -0.67 17.58
CA SER A 136 -20.42 -1.13 18.97
C SER A 136 -21.71 -1.77 19.50
N ASP A 137 -21.61 -2.86 20.26
CA ASP A 137 -22.74 -3.36 21.05
C ASP A 137 -23.08 -2.37 22.17
N VAL A 138 -24.19 -1.64 21.99
CA VAL A 138 -24.68 -0.62 22.91
C VAL A 138 -25.11 -1.17 24.28
N SER A 139 -25.23 -2.50 24.43
CA SER A 139 -25.48 -3.14 25.72
C SER A 139 -24.22 -3.26 26.58
N ILE A 140 -23.03 -3.21 25.97
CA ILE A 140 -21.74 -3.20 26.66
C ILE A 140 -21.44 -1.76 27.06
N SER A 141 -21.42 -1.47 28.36
CA SER A 141 -21.17 -0.10 28.86
C SER A 141 -19.68 0.20 29.12
N ASN A 142 -18.85 -0.84 29.19
CA ASN A 142 -17.41 -0.70 29.41
C ASN A 142 -16.66 -0.55 28.08
N TYR A 143 -15.90 0.55 27.94
CA TYR A 143 -15.14 0.85 26.73
C TYR A 143 -14.15 -0.26 26.32
N ARG A 144 -13.42 -0.84 27.27
CA ARG A 144 -12.46 -1.92 26.97
C ARG A 144 -13.17 -3.19 26.49
N GLU A 145 -14.32 -3.49 27.08
CA GLU A 145 -15.14 -4.62 26.63
C GLU A 145 -15.74 -4.37 25.24
N GLN A 146 -16.12 -3.13 24.92
CA GLN A 146 -16.55 -2.77 23.56
C GLN A 146 -15.43 -2.95 22.53
N THR A 147 -14.22 -2.49 22.85
CA THR A 147 -13.05 -2.69 21.96
C THR A 147 -12.77 -4.17 21.75
N ASN A 148 -12.81 -4.99 22.80
CA ASN A 148 -12.61 -6.43 22.70
C ASN A 148 -13.69 -7.11 21.85
N ASP A 149 -14.95 -6.68 21.96
CA ASP A 149 -16.05 -7.19 21.13
C ASP A 149 -15.83 -6.89 19.64
N ILE A 150 -15.47 -5.64 19.31
CA ILE A 150 -15.18 -5.22 17.94
C ILE A 150 -14.05 -6.05 17.35
N ILE A 151 -12.93 -6.18 18.07
CA ILE A 151 -11.77 -6.97 17.65
C ILE A 151 -12.18 -8.43 17.42
N LYS A 152 -12.95 -9.02 18.35
CA LYS A 152 -13.38 -10.42 18.23
C LYS A 152 -14.26 -10.66 17.00
N ARG A 153 -15.20 -9.76 16.72
CA ARG A 153 -16.07 -9.86 15.53
C ARG A 153 -15.27 -9.65 14.25
N ALA A 154 -14.35 -8.70 14.23
CA ALA A 154 -13.46 -8.47 13.09
C ALA A 154 -12.60 -9.71 12.81
N LEU A 155 -11.95 -10.28 13.83
CA LEU A 155 -11.15 -11.50 13.71
C LEU A 155 -11.96 -12.70 13.25
N GLN A 156 -13.24 -12.82 13.65
CA GLN A 156 -14.10 -13.90 13.17
C GLN A 156 -14.39 -13.80 11.66
N ILE A 157 -14.70 -12.60 11.15
CA ILE A 157 -14.91 -12.38 9.72
C ILE A 157 -13.59 -12.60 8.95
N PHE A 158 -12.49 -12.09 9.51
CA PHE A 158 -11.17 -12.23 8.91
C PHE A 158 -10.73 -13.70 8.80
N GLN A 159 -10.94 -14.50 9.86
CA GLN A 159 -10.67 -15.94 9.82
C GLN A 159 -11.48 -16.62 8.72
N GLN A 160 -12.76 -16.29 8.55
CA GLN A 160 -13.60 -16.84 7.50
C GLN A 160 -13.07 -16.49 6.10
N ASN A 161 -12.60 -15.26 5.90
CA ASN A 161 -11.99 -14.82 4.65
C ASN A 161 -10.68 -15.60 4.36
N LEU A 162 -9.83 -15.80 5.37
CA LEU A 162 -8.62 -16.60 5.21
C LEU A 162 -8.94 -18.08 4.93
N ILE A 163 -9.96 -18.66 5.57
CA ILE A 163 -10.40 -20.04 5.28
C ILE A 163 -10.93 -20.15 3.84
N ALA A 164 -11.58 -19.11 3.31
CA ALA A 164 -12.08 -19.12 1.94
C ALA A 164 -10.92 -19.24 0.91
N ASP A 165 -9.81 -18.52 1.14
CA ASP A 165 -8.67 -18.50 0.21
C ASP A 165 -7.63 -19.59 0.49
N PHE A 166 -7.47 -19.99 1.76
CA PHE A 166 -6.38 -20.87 2.21
C PHE A 166 -6.85 -22.11 2.99
N GLY A 167 -8.15 -22.38 3.09
CA GLY A 167 -8.68 -23.52 3.85
C GLY A 167 -8.56 -24.88 3.15
N THR A 168 -8.20 -24.91 1.86
CA THR A 168 -8.11 -26.16 1.07
C THR A 168 -6.83 -26.28 0.27
N ALA A 169 -6.62 -25.40 -0.71
CA ALA A 169 -5.44 -25.36 -1.56
C ALA A 169 -5.09 -23.91 -1.90
N ILE A 170 -3.80 -23.63 -2.11
CA ILE A 170 -3.35 -22.32 -2.59
C ILE A 170 -3.67 -22.23 -4.08
N THR A 171 -4.50 -21.25 -4.45
CA THR A 171 -4.72 -20.91 -5.85
C THR A 171 -3.47 -20.23 -6.40
N PRO A 172 -2.90 -20.69 -7.54
CA PRO A 172 -1.76 -20.02 -8.14
C PRO A 172 -2.09 -18.56 -8.46
N ALA A 173 -1.24 -17.64 -8.00
CA ALA A 173 -1.39 -16.22 -8.26
C ALA A 173 -1.31 -15.96 -9.78
N VAL A 174 -2.15 -15.04 -10.27
CA VAL A 174 -2.17 -14.62 -11.67
C VAL A 174 -1.81 -13.14 -11.72
N PRO A 175 -0.53 -12.80 -11.96
CA PRO A 175 -0.11 -11.41 -12.04
C PRO A 175 -0.85 -10.65 -13.13
N ILE A 176 -1.14 -9.38 -12.86
CA ILE A 176 -1.61 -8.47 -13.90
C ILE A 176 -0.49 -8.25 -14.92
N THR A 177 -0.88 -7.98 -16.18
CA THR A 177 0.09 -7.72 -17.25
C THR A 177 0.03 -6.27 -17.69
N SER A 178 1.13 -5.75 -18.23
CA SER A 178 1.11 -4.45 -18.92
C SER A 178 0.09 -4.45 -20.07
N LEU A 179 -0.43 -3.28 -20.41
CA LEU A 179 -1.31 -3.06 -21.56
C LEU A 179 -0.52 -2.38 -22.70
N PRO A 180 -1.05 -2.35 -23.93
CA PRO A 180 -0.46 -1.54 -24.99
C PRO A 180 -0.29 -0.10 -24.52
N ILE A 181 0.92 0.43 -24.64
CA ILE A 181 1.27 1.77 -24.17
C ILE A 181 0.52 2.81 -25.00
N GLU A 182 -0.22 3.68 -24.32
CA GLU A 182 -0.94 4.84 -24.87
C GLU A 182 -0.35 6.17 -24.37
N TYR A 183 0.31 6.17 -23.19
CA TYR A 183 0.85 7.37 -22.55
C TYR A 183 2.32 7.21 -22.18
N ASP A 184 3.09 8.30 -22.24
CA ASP A 184 4.45 8.28 -21.65
C ASP A 184 4.38 8.32 -20.11
N TYR A 185 3.45 9.09 -19.55
CA TYR A 185 3.31 9.24 -18.09
C TYR A 185 1.88 9.05 -17.57
N TYR A 186 1.76 8.26 -16.50
CA TYR A 186 0.66 8.35 -15.55
C TYR A 186 0.98 9.41 -14.50
N LEU A 187 0.02 10.27 -14.17
CA LEU A 187 0.15 11.31 -13.15
C LEU A 187 -0.81 11.03 -12.00
N ASP A 188 -0.27 10.98 -10.80
CA ASP A 188 -1.00 10.70 -9.56
C ASP A 188 -2.09 11.75 -9.27
N PRO A 189 -3.36 11.34 -9.07
CA PRO A 189 -4.43 12.28 -8.74
C PRO A 189 -4.23 13.01 -7.42
N ASN A 190 -3.36 12.54 -6.51
CA ASN A 190 -3.08 13.23 -5.24
C ASN A 190 -2.53 14.65 -5.44
N PHE A 191 -1.93 14.94 -6.60
CA PHE A 191 -1.59 16.32 -6.96
C PHE A 191 -2.81 17.26 -6.98
N MET A 192 -4.03 16.75 -7.11
CA MET A 192 -5.25 17.57 -7.20
C MET A 192 -5.80 18.03 -5.84
N TYR A 193 -5.33 17.48 -4.72
CA TYR A 193 -5.96 17.66 -3.41
C TYR A 193 -5.64 18.99 -2.73
N THR A 194 -4.54 19.66 -3.08
CA THR A 194 -4.18 20.98 -2.52
C THR A 194 -4.00 22.02 -3.62
N GLU A 195 -4.24 23.30 -3.31
CA GLU A 195 -3.98 24.38 -4.27
C GLU A 195 -2.53 24.43 -4.75
N PRO A 196 -1.50 24.35 -3.87
CA PRO A 196 -0.11 24.34 -4.32
C PRO A 196 0.23 23.15 -5.21
N SER A 197 -0.26 21.95 -4.88
CA SER A 197 0.01 20.74 -5.66
C SER A 197 -0.67 20.76 -7.03
N ARG A 198 -1.85 21.41 -7.16
CA ARG A 198 -2.50 21.65 -8.46
C ARG A 198 -1.65 22.55 -9.36
N GLY A 199 -1.09 23.63 -8.80
CA GLY A 199 -0.19 24.50 -9.56
C GLY A 199 1.09 23.78 -10.01
N LEU A 200 1.58 22.84 -9.20
CA LEU A 200 2.69 21.97 -9.57
C LEU A 200 2.31 20.97 -10.68
N LEU A 201 1.13 20.36 -10.59
CA LEU A 201 0.63 19.43 -11.61
C LEU A 201 0.60 20.07 -13.00
N GLU A 202 0.10 21.30 -13.11
CA GLU A 202 0.07 22.01 -14.39
C GLU A 202 1.48 22.25 -14.94
N LYS A 203 2.46 22.60 -14.08
CA LYS A 203 3.86 22.71 -14.50
C LYS A 203 4.43 21.37 -15.00
N ILE A 204 4.07 20.25 -14.35
CA ILE A 204 4.48 18.91 -14.77
C ILE A 204 3.88 18.57 -16.14
N LYS A 205 2.59 18.83 -16.34
CA LYS A 205 1.91 18.64 -17.64
C LYS A 205 2.55 19.48 -18.75
N ASP A 206 2.89 20.73 -18.45
CA ASP A 206 3.57 21.63 -19.38
C ASP A 206 4.97 21.11 -19.74
N ALA A 207 5.74 20.62 -18.76
CA ALA A 207 7.06 20.04 -18.99
C ALA A 207 6.99 18.78 -19.86
N ILE A 208 6.04 17.88 -19.60
CA ILE A 208 5.81 16.66 -20.40
C ILE A 208 5.45 17.03 -21.83
N SER A 209 4.51 17.97 -22.00
CA SER A 209 4.06 18.44 -23.31
C SER A 209 5.19 19.13 -24.09
N SER A 210 6.01 19.93 -23.41
CA SER A 210 7.18 20.61 -23.99
C SER A 210 8.27 19.63 -24.42
N ALA A 211 8.37 18.48 -23.75
CA ALA A 211 9.22 17.36 -24.14
C ALA A 211 8.63 16.51 -25.28
N GLY A 212 7.43 16.85 -25.79
CA GLY A 212 6.75 16.11 -26.86
C GLY A 212 6.19 14.76 -26.43
N LYS A 213 5.95 14.57 -25.13
CA LYS A 213 5.47 13.33 -24.52
C LYS A 213 3.98 13.44 -24.16
N THR A 214 3.31 12.30 -23.98
CA THR A 214 1.88 12.24 -23.60
C THR A 214 1.70 11.85 -22.14
N PHE A 215 0.56 12.22 -21.54
CA PHE A 215 0.25 11.85 -20.17
C PHE A 215 -1.25 11.60 -19.96
N ILE A 216 -1.56 10.94 -18.86
CA ILE A 216 -2.91 10.83 -18.29
C ILE A 216 -2.85 11.07 -16.79
N VAL A 217 -3.87 11.74 -16.24
CA VAL A 217 -4.02 11.93 -14.79
C VAL A 217 -5.06 10.94 -14.30
N GLY A 218 -4.78 10.24 -13.21
CA GLY A 218 -5.78 9.40 -12.56
C GLY A 218 -6.91 10.22 -11.91
N ASP A 219 -7.87 9.55 -11.28
CA ASP A 219 -8.95 10.19 -10.51
C ASP A 219 -9.09 9.69 -9.06
N ASN A 220 -8.62 8.47 -8.76
CA ASN A 220 -8.71 7.70 -7.51
C ASN A 220 -10.09 7.68 -6.84
N MET A 221 -11.15 8.00 -7.57
CA MET A 221 -12.46 8.31 -6.98
C MET A 221 -13.64 7.66 -7.69
N ASN A 222 -13.69 7.70 -9.03
CA ASN A 222 -14.89 7.29 -9.77
C ASN A 222 -14.71 5.93 -10.43
N ASP A 223 -13.55 5.66 -11.02
CA ASP A 223 -13.26 4.38 -11.67
C ASP A 223 -11.84 3.90 -11.39
N ILE A 224 -11.70 3.21 -10.24
CA ILE A 224 -10.44 2.65 -9.76
C ILE A 224 -9.83 1.67 -10.77
N ALA A 225 -10.66 0.88 -11.47
CA ALA A 225 -10.17 -0.09 -12.45
C ALA A 225 -9.56 0.63 -13.65
N THR A 226 -10.23 1.70 -14.13
CA THR A 226 -9.69 2.55 -15.20
C THR A 226 -8.38 3.22 -14.80
N ASP A 227 -8.21 3.63 -13.55
CA ASP A 227 -6.94 4.22 -13.10
C ASP A 227 -5.78 3.23 -13.09
N ILE A 228 -6.02 2.00 -12.67
CA ILE A 228 -5.03 0.93 -12.76
C ILE A 228 -4.71 0.62 -14.23
N ASP A 229 -5.71 0.62 -15.11
CA ASP A 229 -5.48 0.45 -16.55
C ASP A 229 -4.71 1.63 -17.16
N ASN A 230 -4.99 2.86 -16.74
CA ASN A 230 -4.24 4.04 -17.16
C ASN A 230 -2.76 3.94 -16.75
N LEU A 231 -2.48 3.46 -15.53
CA LEU A 231 -1.13 3.13 -15.10
C LEU A 231 -0.50 2.06 -16.01
N ARG A 232 -1.20 0.95 -16.27
CA ARG A 232 -0.73 -0.16 -17.15
C ARG A 232 -0.51 0.25 -18.61
N LYS A 233 -1.19 1.30 -19.08
CA LYS A 233 -1.05 1.91 -20.41
C LYS A 233 0.02 3.00 -20.46
N SER A 234 0.66 3.31 -19.33
CA SER A 234 1.69 4.33 -19.24
C SER A 234 3.08 3.71 -19.20
N ARG A 235 4.09 4.39 -19.77
CA ARG A 235 5.48 3.90 -19.69
C ARG A 235 6.07 4.08 -18.30
N GLN A 236 5.80 5.23 -17.70
CA GLN A 236 6.28 5.64 -16.40
C GLN A 236 5.15 6.27 -15.59
N ALA A 237 5.36 6.42 -14.28
CA ALA A 237 4.43 7.10 -13.39
C ALA A 237 5.12 8.21 -12.59
N ILE A 238 4.43 9.32 -12.38
CA ILE A 238 4.87 10.40 -11.49
C ILE A 238 3.90 10.49 -10.32
N PHE A 239 4.42 10.23 -9.13
CA PHE A 239 3.70 10.19 -7.87
C PHE A 239 4.00 11.39 -6.99
N TYR A 240 3.02 11.80 -6.18
CA TYR A 240 3.14 12.96 -5.32
C TYR A 240 3.36 12.56 -3.86
N SER A 241 4.41 13.09 -3.24
CA SER A 241 4.70 12.84 -1.82
C SER A 241 5.24 14.08 -1.09
N ASP A 242 4.72 15.27 -1.40
CA ASP A 242 5.14 16.52 -0.73
C ASP A 242 4.43 16.75 0.64
N THR A 243 4.15 15.66 1.34
CA THR A 243 3.54 15.57 2.67
C THR A 243 4.46 14.78 3.62
N PHE A 244 4.03 14.55 4.86
CA PHE A 244 4.85 13.82 5.84
C PHE A 244 5.10 12.36 5.42
N GLU A 245 4.09 11.73 4.84
CA GLU A 245 4.12 10.43 4.18
C GLU A 245 3.31 10.57 2.88
N PRO A 246 3.62 9.78 1.83
CA PRO A 246 2.74 9.66 0.68
C PRO A 246 1.32 9.21 1.10
N ASN A 247 0.34 9.55 0.27
CA ASN A 247 -1.01 9.03 0.44
C ASN A 247 -1.01 7.49 0.29
N VAL A 248 -1.88 6.80 1.02
CA VAL A 248 -2.06 5.33 0.91
C VAL A 248 -2.28 4.90 -0.54
N ASP A 249 -3.07 5.66 -1.31
CA ASP A 249 -3.37 5.35 -2.70
C ASP A 249 -2.14 5.55 -3.60
N THR A 250 -1.30 6.54 -3.29
CA THR A 250 0.00 6.72 -3.94
C THR A 250 0.91 5.51 -3.69
N GLY A 251 0.96 5.03 -2.44
CA GLY A 251 1.74 3.85 -2.08
C GLY A 251 1.28 2.60 -2.85
N ILE A 252 -0.03 2.34 -2.87
CA ILE A 252 -0.62 1.21 -3.61
C ILE A 252 -0.27 1.30 -5.11
N MET A 253 -0.52 2.45 -5.74
CA MET A 253 -0.25 2.61 -7.17
C MET A 253 1.24 2.49 -7.49
N ASN A 254 2.12 2.91 -6.59
CA ASN A 254 3.57 2.74 -6.73
C ASN A 254 3.98 1.26 -6.63
N GLY A 255 3.43 0.50 -5.69
CA GLY A 255 3.65 -0.95 -5.60
C GLY A 255 3.17 -1.71 -6.84
N ILE A 256 2.02 -1.32 -7.39
CA ILE A 256 1.51 -1.85 -8.67
C ILE A 256 2.48 -1.53 -9.81
N ALA A 257 2.96 -0.29 -9.91
CA ALA A 257 3.91 0.12 -10.94
C ALA A 257 5.21 -0.71 -10.87
N TYR A 258 5.73 -0.91 -9.65
CA TYR A 258 6.93 -1.72 -9.42
C TYR A 258 6.74 -3.18 -9.85
N ALA A 259 5.61 -3.81 -9.51
CA ALA A 259 5.28 -5.18 -9.93
C ALA A 259 5.18 -5.32 -11.46
N LEU A 260 4.73 -4.28 -12.15
CA LEU A 260 4.67 -4.21 -13.62
C LEU A 260 6.05 -3.98 -14.27
N GLY A 261 7.11 -3.78 -13.48
CA GLY A 261 8.43 -3.39 -13.95
C GLY A 261 8.48 -1.98 -14.54
N GLN A 262 7.50 -1.13 -14.19
CA GLN A 262 7.45 0.26 -14.64
C GLN A 262 8.36 1.13 -13.78
N GLN A 263 9.08 2.04 -14.41
CA GLN A 263 9.84 3.06 -13.67
C GLN A 263 8.89 4.13 -13.14
N SER A 264 9.00 4.41 -11.85
CA SER A 264 8.25 5.45 -11.15
C SER A 264 9.17 6.59 -10.71
N ILE A 265 8.61 7.80 -10.68
CA ILE A 265 9.26 8.99 -10.15
C ILE A 265 8.40 9.51 -8.98
N ILE A 266 8.99 9.67 -7.80
CA ILE A 266 8.34 10.33 -6.66
C ILE A 266 8.77 11.79 -6.62
N TYR A 267 7.82 12.72 -6.67
CA TYR A 267 8.09 14.13 -6.37
C TYR A 267 7.94 14.39 -4.86
N CYS A 268 9.00 14.83 -4.21
CA CYS A 268 9.00 15.23 -2.79
C CYS A 268 9.97 16.39 -2.54
N SER A 269 9.45 17.62 -2.42
CA SER A 269 10.28 18.82 -2.22
C SER A 269 10.58 19.13 -0.75
N LYS A 270 9.83 18.55 0.17
CA LYS A 270 10.09 18.65 1.61
C LYS A 270 11.37 17.92 1.99
N GLN A 271 12.24 18.66 2.67
CA GLN A 271 13.53 18.15 3.19
C GLN A 271 13.49 17.82 4.68
N GLN A 272 12.31 17.76 5.30
CA GLN A 272 12.19 17.32 6.69
C GLN A 272 12.50 15.83 6.76
N LYS A 273 13.41 15.46 7.67
CA LYS A 273 14.03 14.13 7.73
C LYS A 273 13.48 13.36 8.92
N TYR A 274 13.17 12.08 8.71
CA TYR A 274 13.13 11.13 9.80
C TYR A 274 14.58 10.75 10.15
N GLN A 275 14.91 10.79 11.44
CA GLN A 275 16.14 10.20 11.95
C GLN A 275 15.79 8.85 12.58
N SER A 276 16.29 7.76 12.00
CA SER A 276 16.38 6.47 12.67
C SER A 276 17.80 6.27 13.20
N ALA A 277 18.02 5.24 14.00
CA ALA A 277 19.37 4.89 14.46
C ALA A 277 20.27 4.36 13.33
N LEU A 278 19.69 3.99 12.18
CA LEU A 278 20.35 3.32 11.06
C LEU A 278 20.46 4.21 9.81
N ALA A 279 19.58 5.20 9.64
CA ALA A 279 19.61 6.12 8.50
C ALA A 279 18.89 7.45 8.78
N THR A 280 18.98 8.35 7.80
CA THR A 280 18.27 9.64 7.79
C THR A 280 17.50 9.73 6.48
N ASP A 281 16.24 9.33 6.51
CA ASP A 281 15.44 9.18 5.29
C ASP A 281 14.22 10.11 5.25
N TYR A 282 13.80 10.41 4.03
CA TYR A 282 12.78 11.41 3.70
C TYR A 282 11.39 10.79 3.52
N LEU A 283 11.36 9.49 3.20
CA LEU A 283 10.21 8.71 2.73
C LEU A 283 10.35 7.28 3.24
N ASN A 284 9.23 6.57 3.37
CA ASN A 284 9.23 5.15 3.68
C ASN A 284 10.16 4.39 2.71
N LEU A 285 10.97 3.46 3.25
CA LEU A 285 12.00 2.74 2.50
C LEU A 285 11.43 2.02 1.27
N MET A 286 10.20 1.49 1.34
CA MET A 286 9.56 0.82 0.21
C MET A 286 9.31 1.77 -0.96
N ILE A 287 9.02 3.04 -0.67
CA ILE A 287 8.82 4.09 -1.67
C ILE A 287 10.15 4.60 -2.21
N THR A 288 11.14 4.77 -1.32
CA THR A 288 12.48 5.27 -1.67
C THR A 288 13.21 4.33 -2.62
N TRP A 289 13.19 3.02 -2.33
CA TRP A 289 13.99 2.03 -3.06
C TRP A 289 13.29 1.42 -4.27
N SER A 290 11.98 1.66 -4.43
CA SER A 290 11.21 1.23 -5.61
C SER A 290 11.18 2.28 -6.74
N SER A 291 11.68 3.50 -6.50
CA SER A 291 11.41 4.65 -7.36
C SER A 291 12.60 5.60 -7.50
N THR A 292 12.61 6.43 -8.54
CA THR A 292 13.50 7.59 -8.60
C THR A 292 12.88 8.77 -7.84
N VAL A 293 13.59 9.41 -6.93
CA VAL A 293 13.06 10.57 -6.18
C VAL A 293 13.55 11.89 -6.79
N ALA A 294 12.62 12.81 -7.05
CA ALA A 294 12.90 14.18 -7.47
C ALA A 294 12.60 15.15 -6.31
N HIS A 295 13.63 15.87 -5.86
CA HIS A 295 13.54 16.80 -4.72
C HIS A 295 13.20 18.23 -5.12
N SER A 296 13.13 18.50 -6.42
CA SER A 296 12.73 19.79 -6.95
C SER A 296 12.05 19.63 -8.30
N PHE A 297 11.28 20.64 -8.69
CA PHE A 297 10.68 20.65 -10.03
C PHE A 297 11.75 20.66 -11.13
N ALA A 298 12.90 21.29 -10.90
CA ALA A 298 14.00 21.30 -11.88
C ALA A 298 14.59 19.89 -12.08
N GLU A 299 14.75 19.11 -11.02
CA GLU A 299 15.17 17.70 -11.13
C GLU A 299 14.12 16.87 -11.87
N LEU A 300 12.84 17.05 -11.53
CA LEU A 300 11.75 16.37 -12.21
C LEU A 300 11.71 16.72 -13.71
N GLU A 301 11.90 17.99 -14.06
CA GLU A 301 11.94 18.45 -15.46
C GLU A 301 13.08 17.80 -16.25
N VAL A 302 14.26 17.63 -15.63
CA VAL A 302 15.38 16.88 -16.24
C VAL A 302 15.01 15.41 -16.47
N LEU A 303 14.38 14.76 -15.48
CA LEU A 303 13.92 13.38 -15.62
C LEU A 303 12.88 13.23 -16.74
N ILE A 304 11.93 14.18 -16.83
CA ILE A 304 10.94 14.23 -17.92
C ILE A 304 11.61 14.44 -19.29
N GLY A 305 12.65 15.28 -19.36
CA GLY A 305 13.38 15.55 -20.61
C GLY A 305 14.26 14.39 -21.08
N ASN A 306 14.63 13.46 -20.21
CA ASN A 306 15.45 12.31 -20.58
C ASN A 306 14.65 11.32 -21.45
N THR A 307 15.20 11.02 -22.63
CA THR A 307 14.61 10.11 -23.64
C THR A 307 15.14 8.68 -23.55
N LYS A 308 16.04 8.41 -22.59
CA LYS A 308 16.75 7.13 -22.41
C LYS A 308 16.36 6.37 -21.13
N LEU A 309 15.36 6.85 -20.41
CA LEU A 309 14.74 6.16 -19.27
C LEU A 309 13.46 5.50 -19.76
#